data_AF-A0A168PYM7-F1
#
_entry.id   AF-A0A168PYM7-F1
#
_cell.length_a   1.000
_cell.length_b   1.000
_cell.length_c   1.000
_cell.angle_alpha   90.00
_cell.angle_beta   90.00
_cell.angle_gamma   90.00
#
_symmetry.space_group_name_H-M   'P 1'
#
loop_
_entity.id
_entity.type
_entity.pdbx_description
1 polymer ?
#
loop_
_entity_poly.entity_id
_entity_poly.type
_entity_poly.pdbx_seq_one_letter_code
_entity_poly.pdbx_strand_id
1 'polypeptide(L)'
;MSHYIKRIAAFTIVILLLWVTPFAEKANASSINSDLIVVNKKTNTMAFFRDGKLERQFVVATGKDPELTPEGKFRIANKIKNRPYYKDKIPGGDPRNPLGDRWIGLEVNGTQGTTYAIHGNSNKNSIGKYVSAGCIRMYNDEIHELFTQVKVNSYAVITSSKLSFEEIAVKNGYELGLRTFEGKVVINGEEQKLNSPFAIVDSRIFIPMRESLELLGANVQWNNQNQTATIIMGDRTIIHKPLSNKAIVNGKEITITPSRYQGTTVMLPLRNVLEIAGIQVTWDSKNNAIIITN
;
A
#
# COMPACT_ATOMS: atom_id res chain seq x y z
N MET A 1 58.02 -64.95 28.44
CA MET A 1 56.90 -63.99 28.48
C MET A 1 57.37 -62.72 27.78
N SER A 2 57.11 -62.62 26.48
CA SER A 2 57.76 -61.67 25.56
C SER A 2 56.73 -60.99 24.65
N HIS A 3 57.10 -59.78 24.21
CA HIS A 3 56.55 -58.94 23.13
C HIS A 3 55.27 -58.13 23.44
N TYR A 4 55.39 -56.79 23.53
CA TYR A 4 55.30 -55.80 22.44
C TYR A 4 53.88 -55.71 21.83
N ILE A 5 53.25 -54.53 21.91
CA ILE A 5 52.78 -53.73 20.76
C ILE A 5 52.08 -52.46 21.26
N LYS A 6 52.62 -51.33 20.80
CA LYS A 6 52.05 -49.97 20.86
C LYS A 6 50.68 -49.96 20.18
N ARG A 7 49.66 -49.31 20.77
CA ARG A 7 48.49 -48.84 20.03
C ARG A 7 48.23 -47.38 20.33
N ILE A 8 48.68 -46.56 19.38
CA ILE A 8 48.26 -45.18 19.15
C ILE A 8 46.77 -45.23 18.81
N ALA A 9 45.90 -44.70 19.66
CA ALA A 9 44.53 -44.40 19.30
C ALA A 9 44.50 -42.97 18.74
N ALA A 10 44.46 -42.89 17.41
CA ALA A 10 44.37 -41.64 16.68
C ALA A 10 43.04 -40.94 16.97
N PHE A 11 43.13 -39.66 17.31
CA PHE A 11 42.02 -38.72 17.31
C PHE A 11 41.46 -38.59 15.89
N THR A 12 40.25 -39.09 15.65
CA THR A 12 39.46 -38.74 14.46
C THR A 12 38.26 -37.94 14.94
N ILE A 13 38.42 -36.61 14.95
CA ILE A 13 37.31 -35.67 15.11
C ILE A 13 36.53 -35.71 13.80
N VAL A 14 35.37 -36.36 13.81
CA VAL A 14 34.39 -36.27 12.74
C VAL A 14 33.71 -34.90 12.87
N ILE A 15 34.21 -33.92 12.11
CA ILE A 15 33.51 -32.64 11.90
C ILE A 15 32.29 -32.95 11.02
N LEU A 16 31.13 -33.07 11.67
CA LEU A 16 29.85 -33.06 10.98
C LEU A 16 29.62 -31.65 10.42
N LEU A 17 29.97 -31.46 9.16
CA LEU A 17 29.58 -30.30 8.35
C LEU A 17 28.05 -30.30 8.22
N LEU A 18 27.39 -29.64 9.17
CA LEU A 18 26.02 -29.17 9.02
C LEU A 18 26.00 -28.23 7.81
N TRP A 19 25.59 -28.75 6.66
CA TRP A 19 25.15 -27.94 5.53
C TRP A 19 23.88 -27.21 5.96
N VAL A 20 24.07 -26.07 6.62
CA VAL A 20 23.02 -25.05 6.75
C VAL A 20 22.81 -24.54 5.34
N THR A 21 21.91 -25.19 4.60
CA THR A 21 21.38 -24.56 3.39
C THR A 21 20.77 -23.24 3.86
N PRO A 22 21.19 -22.09 3.34
CA PRO A 22 20.40 -20.91 3.52
C PRO A 22 19.10 -21.20 2.76
N PHE A 23 18.05 -21.55 3.52
CA PHE A 23 16.71 -21.22 3.08
C PHE A 23 16.71 -19.71 2.94
N ALA A 24 17.10 -19.23 1.76
CA ALA A 24 16.63 -17.98 1.25
C ALA A 24 15.11 -18.17 1.21
N GLU A 25 14.44 -17.77 2.28
CA GLU A 25 13.07 -17.35 2.18
C GLU A 25 13.06 -16.37 1.02
N LYS A 26 12.54 -16.83 -0.12
CA LYS A 26 11.98 -15.91 -1.10
C LYS A 26 10.91 -15.18 -0.29
N ALA A 27 11.27 -14.04 0.28
CA ALA A 27 10.33 -13.01 0.62
C ALA A 27 9.57 -12.80 -0.69
N ASN A 28 8.40 -13.42 -0.79
CA ASN A 28 7.47 -13.14 -1.85
C ASN A 28 7.26 -11.64 -1.72
N ALA A 29 7.85 -10.88 -2.64
CA ALA A 29 7.46 -9.52 -2.87
C ALA A 29 5.95 -9.58 -2.97
N SER A 30 5.27 -9.03 -1.96
CA SER A 30 3.84 -9.05 -1.82
C SER A 30 3.31 -8.37 -3.07
N SER A 31 2.98 -9.17 -4.09
CA SER A 31 2.37 -8.65 -5.30
C SER A 31 1.20 -7.80 -4.85
N ILE A 32 1.12 -6.59 -5.37
CA ILE A 32 0.20 -5.50 -5.02
C ILE A 32 -1.24 -5.92 -5.37
N ASN A 33 -1.72 -7.03 -4.83
CA ASN A 33 -2.98 -7.71 -5.12
C ASN A 33 -3.81 -7.86 -3.84
N SER A 34 -3.69 -6.89 -2.92
CA SER A 34 -4.39 -6.91 -1.65
C SER A 34 -5.54 -5.89 -1.65
N ASP A 35 -6.74 -6.41 -1.41
CA ASP A 35 -7.91 -5.60 -1.11
C ASP A 35 -7.77 -5.07 0.33
N LEU A 36 -8.19 -3.83 0.58
CA LEU A 36 -8.33 -3.26 1.91
C LEU A 36 -9.62 -2.44 1.99
N ILE A 37 -10.38 -2.63 3.07
CA ILE A 37 -11.48 -1.74 3.44
C ILE A 37 -11.01 -0.86 4.59
N VAL A 38 -11.32 0.44 4.53
CA VAL A 38 -11.10 1.37 5.65
C VAL A 38 -12.43 2.01 6.03
N VAL A 39 -12.88 1.82 7.26
CA VAL A 39 -14.08 2.43 7.83
C VAL A 39 -13.67 3.54 8.79
N ASN A 40 -14.13 4.77 8.57
CA ASN A 40 -13.98 5.87 9.51
C ASN A 40 -15.32 6.17 10.19
N LYS A 41 -15.45 5.74 11.45
CA LYS A 41 -16.66 5.94 12.26
C LYS A 41 -16.90 7.42 12.55
N LYS A 42 -15.85 8.26 12.58
CA LYS A 42 -15.99 9.70 12.86
C LYS A 42 -16.82 10.42 11.80
N THR A 43 -16.73 9.97 10.56
CA THR A 43 -17.39 10.56 9.40
C THR A 43 -18.50 9.69 8.84
N ASN A 44 -18.69 8.47 9.36
CA ASN A 44 -19.60 7.46 8.81
C ASN A 44 -19.36 7.23 7.31
N THR A 45 -18.09 7.14 6.94
CA THR A 45 -17.66 6.85 5.57
C THR A 45 -16.72 5.64 5.54
N MET A 46 -16.66 5.00 4.39
CA MET A 46 -15.82 3.83 4.15
C MET A 46 -15.14 3.95 2.78
N ALA A 47 -13.90 3.51 2.68
CA ALA A 47 -13.17 3.39 1.43
C ALA A 47 -12.85 1.92 1.12
N PHE A 48 -12.87 1.59 -0.16
CA PHE A 48 -12.37 0.34 -0.70
C PHE A 48 -11.11 0.62 -1.53
N PHE A 49 -10.03 -0.05 -1.15
CA PHE A 49 -8.76 -0.06 -1.86
C PHE A 49 -8.51 -1.40 -2.52
N ARG A 50 -7.93 -1.34 -3.71
CA ARG A 50 -7.45 -2.48 -4.46
C ARG A 50 -6.17 -2.11 -5.15
N ASP A 51 -5.19 -3.01 -5.06
CA ASP A 51 -3.93 -2.92 -5.79
C ASP A 51 -3.25 -1.56 -5.59
N GLY A 52 -3.29 -1.06 -4.35
CA GLY A 52 -2.71 0.20 -3.94
C GLY A 52 -3.52 1.44 -4.31
N LYS A 53 -4.67 1.29 -4.95
CA LYS A 53 -5.51 2.40 -5.39
C LYS A 53 -6.80 2.48 -4.57
N LEU A 54 -7.20 3.70 -4.21
CA LEU A 54 -8.55 3.98 -3.72
C LEU A 54 -9.53 3.84 -4.89
N GLU A 55 -10.33 2.77 -4.89
CA GLU A 55 -11.27 2.48 -5.97
C GLU A 55 -12.63 3.15 -5.75
N ARG A 56 -13.11 3.14 -4.50
CA ARG A 56 -14.43 3.72 -4.19
C ARG A 56 -14.55 4.18 -2.75
N GLN A 57 -15.41 5.17 -2.53
CA GLN A 57 -15.87 5.61 -1.22
C GLN A 57 -17.38 5.44 -1.09
N PHE A 58 -17.83 5.21 0.14
CA PHE A 58 -19.20 4.93 0.51
C PHE A 58 -19.58 5.73 1.75
N VAL A 59 -20.84 6.13 1.83
CA VAL A 59 -21.45 6.56 3.09
C VAL A 59 -22.01 5.31 3.77
N VAL A 60 -21.72 5.14 5.06
CA VAL A 60 -22.11 3.93 5.82
C VAL A 60 -22.80 4.31 7.12
N ALA A 61 -23.49 3.37 7.76
CA ALA A 61 -23.97 3.53 9.12
C ALA A 61 -23.12 2.69 10.08
N THR A 62 -22.83 3.21 11.26
CA THR A 62 -22.07 2.49 12.31
C THR A 62 -22.87 2.40 13.60
N GLY A 63 -22.26 1.81 14.64
CA GLY A 63 -22.86 1.61 15.95
C GLY A 63 -23.44 2.91 16.53
N LYS A 64 -24.59 2.80 17.19
CA LYS A 64 -25.21 3.94 17.88
C LYS A 64 -24.33 4.56 18.98
N ASP A 65 -23.47 3.73 19.57
CA ASP A 65 -22.47 4.11 20.56
C ASP A 65 -21.07 3.82 19.99
N PRO A 66 -20.05 4.67 20.24
CA PRO A 66 -18.72 4.52 19.65
C PRO A 66 -18.06 3.15 19.89
N GLU A 67 -18.38 2.49 21.00
CA GLU A 67 -17.81 1.20 21.42
C GLU A 67 -18.43 0.00 20.70
N LEU A 68 -19.64 0.15 20.13
CA LEU A 68 -20.36 -0.99 19.54
C LEU A 68 -19.76 -1.45 18.22
N THR A 69 -19.24 -0.53 17.41
CA THR A 69 -18.46 -0.89 16.22
C THR A 69 -16.98 -0.94 16.62
N PRO A 70 -16.38 -2.13 16.73
CA PRO A 70 -15.04 -2.29 17.28
C PRO A 70 -14.00 -1.62 16.38
N GLU A 71 -13.01 -0.97 16.98
CA GLU A 71 -11.85 -0.44 16.25
C GLU A 71 -10.74 -1.49 16.17
N GLY A 72 -10.00 -1.48 15.07
CA GLY A 72 -8.92 -2.44 14.83
C GLY A 72 -8.81 -2.85 13.37
N LYS A 73 -7.92 -3.82 13.12
CA LYS A 73 -7.71 -4.44 11.81
C LYS A 73 -8.26 -5.86 11.85
N PHE A 74 -9.30 -6.12 11.07
CA PHE A 74 -10.05 -7.38 11.09
C PHE A 74 -9.96 -8.06 9.73
N ARG A 75 -9.74 -9.38 9.74
CA ARG A 75 -9.76 -10.18 8.52
C ARG A 75 -11.20 -10.37 8.05
N ILE A 76 -11.44 -10.29 6.74
CA ILE A 76 -12.71 -10.68 6.14
C ILE A 76 -12.78 -12.21 6.14
N ALA A 77 -13.63 -12.74 7.03
CA ALA A 77 -13.68 -14.17 7.31
C ALA A 77 -14.56 -14.94 6.34
N ASN A 78 -15.70 -14.37 5.95
CA ASN A 78 -16.68 -15.03 5.10
C ASN A 78 -17.50 -14.02 4.29
N LYS A 79 -18.23 -14.52 3.30
CA LYS A 79 -19.19 -13.77 2.50
C LYS A 79 -20.45 -14.60 2.33
N ILE A 80 -21.61 -14.04 2.67
CA ILE A 80 -22.89 -14.75 2.67
C ILE A 80 -23.92 -13.95 1.88
N LYS A 81 -24.63 -14.61 0.96
CA LYS A 81 -25.81 -14.06 0.31
C LYS A 81 -27.04 -14.46 1.13
N ASN A 82 -28.02 -13.55 1.26
CA ASN A 82 -29.30 -13.83 1.91
C ASN A 82 -29.17 -14.45 3.31
N ARG A 83 -28.39 -13.84 4.20
CA ARG A 83 -28.25 -14.32 5.58
C ARG A 83 -29.57 -14.15 6.34
N PRO A 84 -30.15 -15.21 6.95
CA PRO A 84 -31.34 -15.07 7.79
C PRO A 84 -31.08 -14.16 8.99
N TYR A 85 -32.10 -13.42 9.42
CA TYR A 85 -32.05 -12.63 10.65
C TYR A 85 -32.74 -13.40 11.78
N TYR A 86 -31.94 -14.13 12.55
CA TYR A 86 -32.44 -15.08 13.55
C TYR A 86 -33.23 -14.44 14.70
N LYS A 87 -32.87 -13.21 15.11
CA LYS A 87 -33.51 -12.53 16.24
C LYS A 87 -35.03 -12.40 16.05
N ASP A 88 -35.44 -11.96 14.87
CA ASP A 88 -36.85 -11.74 14.53
C ASP A 88 -37.37 -12.81 13.55
N LYS A 89 -36.63 -13.92 13.40
CA LYS A 89 -36.96 -15.06 12.53
C LYS A 89 -37.30 -14.66 11.08
N ILE A 90 -36.59 -13.66 10.55
CA ILE A 90 -36.82 -13.19 9.18
C ILE A 90 -35.98 -14.04 8.20
N PRO A 91 -36.60 -14.63 7.16
CA PRO A 91 -35.87 -15.37 6.14
C PRO A 91 -34.78 -14.55 5.43
N GLY A 92 -33.78 -15.24 4.90
CA GLY A 92 -32.78 -14.64 4.05
C GLY A 92 -33.38 -14.13 2.74
N GLY A 93 -33.00 -12.94 2.30
CA GLY A 93 -33.50 -12.33 1.06
C GLY A 93 -34.87 -11.65 1.18
N ASP A 94 -35.52 -11.72 2.34
CA ASP A 94 -36.73 -10.93 2.61
C ASP A 94 -36.37 -9.43 2.63
N PRO A 95 -37.09 -8.54 1.92
CA PRO A 95 -36.82 -7.10 1.90
C PRO A 95 -36.84 -6.42 3.27
N ARG A 96 -37.52 -7.01 4.27
CA ARG A 96 -37.58 -6.50 5.64
C ARG A 96 -36.33 -6.83 6.46
N ASN A 97 -35.52 -7.79 6.00
CA ASN A 97 -34.36 -8.27 6.72
C ASN A 97 -33.36 -7.10 6.96
N PRO A 98 -33.08 -6.71 8.22
CA PRO A 98 -32.23 -5.57 8.53
C PRO A 98 -30.76 -5.78 8.14
N LEU A 99 -30.38 -7.01 7.80
CA LEU A 99 -29.05 -7.35 7.28
C LEU A 99 -28.92 -7.08 5.77
N GLY A 100 -30.03 -6.83 5.07
CA GLY A 100 -30.07 -6.87 3.62
C GLY A 100 -29.76 -8.27 3.07
N ASP A 101 -29.27 -8.33 1.84
CA ASP A 101 -29.07 -9.58 1.09
C ASP A 101 -27.58 -9.91 0.81
N ARG A 102 -26.65 -9.08 1.29
CA ARG A 102 -25.19 -9.30 1.24
C ARG A 102 -24.56 -9.07 2.60
N TRP A 103 -23.68 -10.00 2.98
CA TRP A 103 -22.96 -10.01 4.26
C TRP A 103 -21.48 -10.26 4.02
N ILE A 104 -20.62 -9.35 4.47
CA ILE A 104 -19.16 -9.46 4.46
C ILE A 104 -18.73 -9.57 5.94
N GLY A 105 -18.45 -10.78 6.41
CA GLY A 105 -18.20 -11.07 7.81
C GLY A 105 -16.80 -10.68 8.26
N LEU A 106 -16.69 -10.02 9.41
CA LEU A 106 -15.44 -9.57 10.02
C LEU A 106 -15.02 -10.48 11.17
N GLU A 107 -13.77 -10.95 11.14
CA GLU A 107 -13.15 -11.71 12.23
C GLU A 107 -12.86 -10.80 13.42
N VAL A 108 -13.85 -10.61 14.29
CA VAL A 108 -13.70 -9.88 15.56
C VAL A 108 -13.72 -10.91 16.68
N ASN A 109 -12.71 -10.92 17.55
CA ASN A 109 -12.66 -11.74 18.77
C ASN A 109 -12.99 -13.23 18.55
N GLY A 110 -12.52 -13.83 17.46
CA GLY A 110 -12.73 -15.26 17.16
C GLY A 110 -14.14 -15.62 16.67
N THR A 111 -14.97 -14.63 16.30
CA THR A 111 -16.35 -14.86 15.86
C THR A 111 -16.48 -15.41 14.44
N GLN A 112 -15.38 -15.61 13.72
CA GLN A 112 -15.37 -16.19 12.36
C GLN A 112 -16.25 -15.43 11.34
N GLY A 113 -16.48 -14.13 11.56
CA GLY A 113 -17.34 -13.30 10.71
C GLY A 113 -18.83 -13.55 10.87
N THR A 114 -19.28 -14.12 11.98
CA THR A 114 -20.70 -14.40 12.24
C THR A 114 -21.41 -13.34 13.06
N THR A 115 -20.65 -12.48 13.76
CA THR A 115 -21.17 -11.47 14.69
C THR A 115 -21.11 -10.06 14.12
N TYR A 116 -19.96 -9.66 13.58
CA TYR A 116 -19.74 -8.34 12.98
C TYR A 116 -19.60 -8.45 11.48
N ALA A 117 -20.18 -7.50 10.74
CA ALA A 117 -20.12 -7.49 9.29
C ALA A 117 -20.30 -6.10 8.70
N ILE A 118 -19.84 -5.97 7.46
CA ILE A 118 -20.29 -4.96 6.51
C ILE A 118 -21.42 -5.60 5.70
N HIS A 119 -22.62 -5.01 5.73
CA HIS A 119 -23.79 -5.64 5.12
C HIS A 119 -24.75 -4.62 4.49
N GLY A 120 -25.74 -5.12 3.76
CA GLY A 120 -26.83 -4.32 3.20
C GLY A 120 -27.78 -3.77 4.25
N ASN A 121 -28.99 -3.41 3.87
CA ASN A 121 -29.92 -2.79 4.82
C ASN A 121 -31.36 -2.85 4.30
N SER A 122 -32.34 -2.91 5.20
CA SER A 122 -33.76 -2.73 4.85
C SER A 122 -34.25 -1.28 5.00
N ASN A 123 -33.46 -0.39 5.64
CA ASN A 123 -33.82 1.01 5.85
C ASN A 123 -32.77 1.97 5.29
N LYS A 124 -32.94 2.39 4.03
CA LYS A 124 -32.06 3.34 3.32
C LYS A 124 -31.75 4.61 4.14
N ASN A 125 -32.73 5.14 4.87
CA ASN A 125 -32.61 6.39 5.65
C ASN A 125 -31.71 6.26 6.89
N SER A 126 -31.24 5.06 7.20
CA SER A 126 -30.32 4.81 8.31
C SER A 126 -28.86 5.02 7.93
N ILE A 127 -28.53 5.12 6.64
CA ILE A 127 -27.16 5.29 6.15
C ILE A 127 -26.64 6.70 6.46
N GLY A 128 -25.37 6.81 6.85
CA GLY A 128 -24.73 8.05 7.31
C GLY A 128 -24.93 8.36 8.80
N LYS A 129 -25.59 7.47 9.56
CA LYS A 129 -25.97 7.70 10.97
C LYS A 129 -25.35 6.66 11.92
N TYR A 130 -25.33 7.00 13.20
CA TYR A 130 -24.97 6.12 14.31
C TYR A 130 -26.22 5.39 14.82
N VAL A 131 -26.51 4.21 14.28
CA VAL A 131 -27.82 3.53 14.49
C VAL A 131 -27.74 2.02 14.62
N SER A 132 -26.61 1.40 14.27
CA SER A 132 -26.50 -0.06 14.30
C SER A 132 -26.18 -0.57 15.72
N ALA A 133 -26.28 -1.88 15.92
CA ALA A 133 -25.83 -2.55 17.14
C ALA A 133 -24.33 -2.92 17.10
N GLY A 134 -23.58 -2.44 16.09
CA GLY A 134 -22.15 -2.69 15.95
C GLY A 134 -21.69 -3.00 14.52
N CYS A 135 -22.58 -3.53 13.67
CA CYS A 135 -22.29 -3.76 12.25
C CYS A 135 -22.20 -2.47 11.42
N ILE A 136 -21.59 -2.57 10.23
CA ILE A 136 -21.50 -1.47 9.26
C ILE A 136 -22.57 -1.69 8.20
N ARG A 137 -23.53 -0.75 8.08
CA ARG A 137 -24.61 -0.83 7.08
C ARG A 137 -24.28 -0.02 5.85
N MET A 138 -24.63 -0.55 4.67
CA MET A 138 -24.47 0.09 3.37
C MET A 138 -25.81 0.18 2.62
N TYR A 139 -25.84 1.00 1.56
CA TYR A 139 -26.89 0.90 0.55
C TYR A 139 -26.82 -0.45 -0.18
N ASN A 140 -27.97 -1.04 -0.53
CA ASN A 140 -28.02 -2.37 -1.16
C ASN A 140 -27.31 -2.41 -2.51
N ASP A 141 -27.46 -1.38 -3.35
CA ASP A 141 -26.78 -1.33 -4.66
C ASP A 141 -25.24 -1.31 -4.47
N GLU A 142 -24.75 -0.52 -3.51
CA GLU A 142 -23.32 -0.39 -3.25
C GLU A 142 -22.69 -1.65 -2.63
N ILE A 143 -23.38 -2.30 -1.68
CA ILE A 143 -22.90 -3.56 -1.11
C ILE A 143 -22.93 -4.68 -2.15
N HIS A 144 -23.84 -4.66 -3.13
CA HIS A 144 -23.82 -5.65 -4.21
C HIS A 144 -22.52 -5.56 -5.01
N GLU A 145 -22.12 -4.35 -5.37
CA GLU A 145 -20.87 -4.09 -6.08
C GLU A 145 -19.63 -4.43 -5.24
N LEU A 146 -19.59 -3.98 -3.97
CA LEU A 146 -18.47 -4.30 -3.08
C LEU A 146 -18.38 -5.82 -2.84
N PHE A 147 -19.52 -6.50 -2.72
CA PHE A 147 -19.57 -7.94 -2.49
C PHE A 147 -19.06 -8.73 -3.69
N THR A 148 -19.16 -8.26 -4.95
CA THR A 148 -18.52 -8.99 -6.05
C THR A 148 -17.00 -8.80 -6.07
N GLN A 149 -16.54 -7.65 -5.59
CA GLN A 149 -15.14 -7.26 -5.64
C GLN A 149 -14.33 -7.86 -4.50
N VAL A 150 -14.74 -7.64 -3.24
CA VAL A 150 -13.87 -7.91 -2.09
C VAL A 150 -13.52 -9.39 -1.93
N LYS A 151 -12.24 -9.71 -1.73
CA LYS A 151 -11.76 -11.07 -1.51
C LYS A 151 -11.85 -11.48 -0.04
N VAL A 152 -12.22 -12.74 0.23
CA VAL A 152 -12.06 -13.34 1.57
C VAL A 152 -10.56 -13.38 1.93
N ASN A 153 -10.23 -13.26 3.21
CA ASN A 153 -8.86 -13.12 3.76
C ASN A 153 -8.19 -11.76 3.53
N SER A 154 -8.85 -10.81 2.84
CA SER A 154 -8.46 -9.40 2.90
C SER A 154 -8.79 -8.80 4.27
N TYR A 155 -8.48 -7.51 4.47
CA TYR A 155 -8.65 -6.84 5.75
C TYR A 155 -9.61 -5.66 5.68
N ALA A 156 -10.27 -5.38 6.81
CA ALA A 156 -10.97 -4.15 7.09
C ALA A 156 -10.31 -3.46 8.30
N VAL A 157 -9.92 -2.19 8.14
CA VAL A 157 -9.47 -1.32 9.23
C VAL A 157 -10.64 -0.46 9.65
N ILE A 158 -11.00 -0.50 10.92
CA ILE A 158 -12.05 0.32 11.50
C ILE A 158 -11.41 1.27 12.51
N THR A 159 -11.67 2.57 12.37
CA THR A 159 -11.08 3.60 13.22
C THR A 159 -12.01 4.81 13.40
N SER A 160 -11.68 5.67 14.37
CA SER A 160 -12.21 7.04 14.48
C SER A 160 -11.05 8.03 14.34
N SER A 161 -10.91 8.67 13.17
CA SER A 161 -9.72 9.47 12.84
C SER A 161 -10.03 10.75 12.07
N LYS A 162 -9.13 11.74 12.16
CA LYS A 162 -9.12 12.94 11.30
C LYS A 162 -8.30 12.76 10.01
N LEU A 163 -7.56 11.65 9.91
CA LEU A 163 -6.72 11.33 8.76
C LEU A 163 -7.58 10.98 7.53
N SER A 164 -7.01 11.20 6.34
CA SER A 164 -7.55 10.69 5.07
C SER A 164 -7.53 9.17 5.02
N PHE A 165 -8.31 8.58 4.10
CA PHE A 165 -8.34 7.13 3.93
C PHE A 165 -6.97 6.56 3.52
N GLU A 166 -6.26 7.26 2.65
CA GLU A 166 -4.91 6.93 2.21
C GLU A 166 -3.93 6.89 3.39
N GLU A 167 -3.93 7.91 4.24
CA GLU A 167 -3.08 7.95 5.45
C GLU A 167 -3.42 6.83 6.43
N ILE A 168 -4.71 6.51 6.61
CA ILE A 168 -5.14 5.39 7.46
C ILE A 168 -4.66 4.05 6.86
N ALA A 169 -4.79 3.86 5.55
CA ALA A 169 -4.35 2.66 4.86
C ALA A 169 -2.84 2.44 5.04
N VAL A 170 -2.03 3.47 4.77
CA VAL A 170 -0.56 3.44 4.93
C VAL A 170 -0.17 3.16 6.38
N LYS A 171 -0.79 3.84 7.34
CA LYS A 171 -0.56 3.60 8.78
C LYS A 171 -0.85 2.15 9.20
N ASN A 172 -1.69 1.43 8.46
CA ASN A 172 -2.04 0.03 8.71
C ASN A 172 -1.30 -0.97 7.80
N GLY A 173 -0.20 -0.53 7.19
CA GLY A 173 0.69 -1.36 6.38
C GLY A 173 0.17 -1.66 4.97
N TYR A 174 -0.73 -0.82 4.45
CA TYR A 174 -1.16 -0.90 3.06
C TYR A 174 -0.26 -0.06 2.17
N GLU A 175 0.29 -0.67 1.12
CA GLU A 175 1.10 0.03 0.14
C GLU A 175 0.18 0.69 -0.89
N LEU A 176 0.20 2.03 -0.94
CA LEU A 176 -0.47 2.75 -2.01
C LEU A 176 0.35 2.64 -3.30
N GLY A 177 -0.35 2.40 -4.40
CA GLY A 177 0.20 2.46 -5.74
C GLY A 177 0.52 3.89 -6.12
N LEU A 178 1.37 4.06 -7.13
CA LEU A 178 1.67 5.36 -7.71
C LEU A 178 0.40 5.94 -8.35
N ARG A 179 -0.16 7.02 -7.78
CA ARG A 179 -1.21 7.79 -8.45
C ARG A 179 -0.57 8.69 -9.48
N THR A 180 -0.78 8.43 -10.76
CA THR A 180 -0.11 9.16 -11.83
C THR A 180 -0.93 10.35 -12.32
N PHE A 181 -0.25 11.38 -12.82
CA PHE A 181 -0.87 12.56 -13.39
C PHE A 181 0.06 13.19 -14.43
N GLU A 182 -0.51 13.84 -15.44
CA GLU A 182 0.28 14.60 -16.41
C GLU A 182 0.90 15.81 -15.73
N GLY A 183 2.22 15.93 -15.86
CA GLY A 183 2.98 17.05 -15.36
C GLY A 183 3.95 17.53 -16.42
N LYS A 184 4.42 18.76 -16.24
CA LYS A 184 5.35 19.40 -17.15
C LYS A 184 6.59 19.90 -16.44
N VAL A 185 7.66 20.05 -17.18
CA VAL A 185 8.90 20.67 -16.69
C VAL A 185 9.06 21.98 -17.44
N VAL A 186 9.23 23.09 -16.73
CA VAL A 186 9.45 24.41 -17.32
C VAL A 186 10.89 24.81 -17.01
N ILE A 187 11.73 24.91 -18.03
CA ILE A 187 13.14 25.27 -17.90
C ILE A 187 13.32 26.65 -18.52
N ASN A 188 13.73 27.63 -17.72
CA ASN A 188 13.94 29.01 -18.18
C ASN A 188 12.74 29.62 -18.93
N GLY A 189 11.53 29.24 -18.53
CA GLY A 189 10.27 29.70 -19.14
C GLY A 189 9.76 28.85 -20.32
N GLU A 190 10.54 27.89 -20.81
CA GLU A 190 10.12 26.99 -21.88
C GLU A 190 9.56 25.67 -21.34
N GLU A 191 8.39 25.28 -21.83
CA GLU A 191 7.72 24.02 -21.45
C GLU A 191 8.37 22.83 -22.17
N GLN A 192 8.80 21.85 -21.38
CA GLN A 192 9.35 20.58 -21.81
C GLN A 192 8.32 19.49 -21.58
N LYS A 193 8.01 18.75 -22.64
CA LYS A 193 7.08 17.62 -22.59
C LYS A 193 7.80 16.35 -22.13
N LEU A 194 7.21 15.67 -21.16
CA LEU A 194 7.63 14.33 -20.74
C LEU A 194 6.75 13.27 -21.38
N ASN A 195 7.33 12.09 -21.64
CA ASN A 195 6.58 10.93 -22.15
C ASN A 195 5.97 10.12 -21.00
N SER A 196 6.65 10.09 -19.84
CA SER A 196 6.14 9.46 -18.62
C SER A 196 5.42 10.48 -17.72
N PRO A 197 4.28 10.12 -17.11
CA PRO A 197 3.59 11.00 -16.18
C PRO A 197 4.36 11.11 -14.84
N PHE A 198 4.03 12.13 -14.06
CA PHE A 198 4.42 12.18 -12.65
C PHE A 198 3.55 11.25 -11.83
N ALA A 199 3.98 11.01 -10.59
CA ALA A 199 3.22 10.23 -9.63
C ALA A 199 3.18 10.90 -8.25
N ILE A 200 2.14 10.61 -7.49
CA ILE A 200 2.01 11.01 -6.08
C ILE A 200 1.92 9.74 -5.23
N VAL A 201 2.75 9.68 -4.20
CA VAL A 201 2.71 8.65 -3.14
C VAL A 201 2.96 9.35 -1.81
N ASP A 202 2.12 9.10 -0.81
CA ASP A 202 2.23 9.69 0.54
C ASP A 202 2.38 11.22 0.52
N SER A 203 1.59 11.89 -0.34
CA SER A 203 1.66 13.34 -0.58
C SER A 203 3.01 13.86 -1.09
N ARG A 204 3.85 12.98 -1.64
CA ARG A 204 5.13 13.33 -2.27
C ARG A 204 5.03 13.11 -3.76
N ILE A 205 5.62 14.04 -4.51
CA ILE A 205 5.69 13.96 -5.96
C ILE A 205 6.91 13.14 -6.34
N PHE A 206 6.68 12.18 -7.22
CA PHE A 206 7.66 11.34 -7.85
C PHE A 206 7.66 11.64 -9.35
N ILE A 207 8.85 11.70 -9.94
CA ILE A 207 9.04 12.08 -11.33
C ILE A 207 9.82 10.99 -12.05
N PRO A 208 9.64 10.79 -13.37
CA PRO A 208 10.40 9.80 -14.13
C PRO A 208 11.87 10.18 -14.11
N MET A 209 12.68 9.41 -13.38
CA MET A 209 14.05 9.77 -13.00
C MET A 209 14.92 10.06 -14.22
N ARG A 210 14.90 9.16 -15.21
CA ARG A 210 15.72 9.26 -16.42
C ARG A 210 15.36 10.50 -17.23
N GLU A 211 14.11 10.58 -17.68
CA GLU A 211 13.64 11.67 -18.55
C GLU A 211 13.82 13.03 -17.86
N SER A 212 13.48 13.13 -16.58
CA SER A 212 13.58 14.40 -15.85
C SER A 212 15.04 14.84 -15.67
N LEU A 213 15.97 13.93 -15.41
CA LEU A 213 17.37 14.29 -15.22
C LEU A 213 18.10 14.52 -16.55
N GLU A 214 17.75 13.79 -17.62
CA GLU A 214 18.28 14.02 -18.96
C GLU A 214 17.86 15.39 -19.51
N LEU A 215 16.62 15.83 -19.27
CA LEU A 215 16.18 17.21 -19.55
C LEU A 215 17.00 18.27 -18.81
N LEU A 216 17.58 17.90 -17.66
CA LEU A 216 18.47 18.77 -16.88
C LEU A 216 19.94 18.65 -17.28
N GLY A 217 20.22 18.02 -18.42
CA GLY A 217 21.58 17.86 -18.95
C GLY A 217 22.36 16.72 -18.29
N ALA A 218 21.70 15.80 -17.56
CA ALA A 218 22.38 14.63 -17.04
C ALA A 218 22.54 13.53 -18.10
N ASN A 219 23.62 12.78 -18.01
CA ASN A 219 23.77 11.49 -18.68
C ASN A 219 23.42 10.38 -17.69
N VAL A 220 22.40 9.58 -18.00
CA VAL A 220 21.94 8.47 -17.14
C VAL A 220 22.32 7.13 -17.76
N GLN A 221 23.22 6.40 -17.11
CA GLN A 221 23.67 5.07 -17.54
C GLN A 221 23.14 3.99 -16.60
N TRP A 222 22.69 2.88 -17.17
CA TRP A 222 22.21 1.74 -16.40
C TRP A 222 23.25 0.63 -16.36
N ASN A 223 23.55 0.13 -15.16
CA ASN A 223 24.41 -1.03 -14.95
C ASN A 223 23.55 -2.25 -14.59
N ASN A 224 23.47 -3.21 -15.52
CA ASN A 224 22.68 -4.44 -15.33
C ASN A 224 23.25 -5.39 -14.27
N GLN A 225 24.57 -5.42 -14.05
CA GLN A 225 25.20 -6.31 -13.07
C GLN A 225 24.84 -5.91 -11.64
N ASN A 226 24.89 -4.60 -11.37
CA ASN A 226 24.65 -4.05 -10.03
C ASN A 226 23.21 -3.56 -9.83
N GLN A 227 22.41 -3.52 -10.90
CA GLN A 227 21.07 -2.93 -10.94
C GLN A 227 21.06 -1.49 -10.45
N THR A 228 22.05 -0.70 -10.89
CA THR A 228 22.23 0.69 -10.49
C THR A 228 22.12 1.63 -11.68
N ALA A 229 21.53 2.80 -11.44
CA ALA A 229 21.63 3.94 -12.33
C ALA A 229 22.83 4.81 -11.88
N THR A 230 23.72 5.11 -12.81
CA THR A 230 24.77 6.11 -12.67
C THR A 230 24.33 7.36 -13.43
N ILE A 231 24.18 8.47 -12.73
CA ILE A 231 23.79 9.77 -13.27
C ILE A 231 25.00 10.68 -13.19
N ILE A 232 25.40 11.25 -14.33
CA ILE A 232 26.49 12.22 -14.42
C ILE A 232 25.86 13.56 -14.82
N MET A 233 26.04 14.59 -14.00
CA MET A 233 25.49 15.92 -14.23
C MET A 233 26.54 16.97 -13.87
N GLY A 234 27.13 17.61 -14.87
CA GLY A 234 28.30 18.48 -14.66
C GLY A 234 29.45 17.73 -14.01
N ASP A 235 29.89 18.20 -12.84
CA ASP A 235 30.93 17.59 -11.99
C ASP A 235 30.37 16.57 -10.99
N ARG A 236 29.04 16.39 -10.93
CA ARG A 236 28.38 15.50 -9.97
C ARG A 236 28.19 14.12 -10.57
N THR A 237 28.58 13.10 -9.81
CA THR A 237 28.30 11.69 -10.08
C THR A 237 27.39 11.13 -9.00
N ILE A 238 26.23 10.62 -9.40
CA ILE A 238 25.22 10.05 -8.51
C ILE A 238 25.04 8.57 -8.88
N ILE A 239 25.08 7.68 -7.90
CA ILE A 239 24.77 6.26 -8.07
C ILE A 239 23.56 5.92 -7.22
N HIS A 240 22.52 5.40 -7.85
CA HIS A 240 21.28 5.01 -7.19
C HIS A 240 20.85 3.60 -7.61
N LYS A 241 20.63 2.74 -6.61
CA LYS A 241 19.91 1.47 -6.79
C LYS A 241 18.42 1.73 -6.58
N PRO A 242 17.55 1.43 -7.55
CA PRO A 242 16.11 1.62 -7.37
C PRO A 242 15.57 0.95 -6.11
N LEU A 243 14.55 1.56 -5.50
CA LEU A 243 13.91 1.18 -4.22
C LEU A 243 14.81 1.33 -2.98
N SER A 244 16.08 1.71 -3.13
CA SER A 244 16.98 1.98 -1.99
C SER A 244 16.62 3.29 -1.30
N ASN A 245 16.73 3.33 0.04
CA ASN A 245 16.70 4.56 0.83
C ASN A 245 18.03 5.33 0.82
N LYS A 246 18.98 4.92 -0.02
CA LYS A 246 20.33 5.47 -0.12
C LYS A 246 20.69 5.80 -1.56
N ALA A 247 21.48 6.85 -1.73
CA ALA A 247 22.19 7.18 -2.96
C ALA A 247 23.63 7.56 -2.62
N ILE A 248 24.53 7.42 -3.58
CA ILE A 248 25.93 7.87 -3.46
C ILE A 248 26.07 9.10 -4.33
N VAL A 249 26.47 10.23 -3.75
CA VAL A 249 26.72 11.49 -4.47
C VAL A 249 28.18 11.86 -4.28
N ASN A 250 28.94 11.94 -5.37
CA ASN A 250 30.38 12.21 -5.37
C ASN A 250 31.15 11.30 -4.39
N GLY A 251 30.80 10.01 -4.38
CA GLY A 251 31.40 9.00 -3.50
C GLY A 251 30.86 8.98 -2.06
N LYS A 252 30.06 9.97 -1.64
CA LYS A 252 29.47 10.02 -0.29
C LYS A 252 28.06 9.45 -0.28
N GLU A 253 27.77 8.55 0.66
CA GLU A 253 26.42 8.06 0.88
C GLU A 253 25.52 9.14 1.52
N ILE A 254 24.31 9.28 1.00
CA ILE A 254 23.25 10.12 1.52
C ILE A 254 21.96 9.31 1.67
N THR A 255 21.13 9.69 2.64
CA THR A 255 19.78 9.11 2.81
C THR A 255 18.79 9.86 1.92
N ILE A 256 18.00 9.11 1.17
CA ILE A 256 16.94 9.64 0.31
C ILE A 256 15.61 8.94 0.61
N THR A 257 14.51 9.52 0.14
CA THR A 257 13.25 8.75 0.11
C THR A 257 13.39 7.66 -0.95
N PRO A 258 13.04 6.40 -0.65
CA PRO A 258 13.15 5.33 -1.63
C PRO A 258 12.37 5.66 -2.91
N SER A 259 12.99 5.41 -4.07
CA SER A 259 12.31 5.49 -5.37
C SER A 259 11.18 4.47 -5.48
N ARG A 260 10.38 4.57 -6.55
CA ARG A 260 9.30 3.63 -6.89
C ARG A 260 9.42 3.19 -8.34
N TYR A 261 8.73 2.12 -8.71
CA TYR A 261 8.58 1.73 -10.11
C TYR A 261 7.19 2.06 -10.60
N GLN A 262 7.11 2.71 -11.75
CA GLN A 262 5.90 2.82 -12.56
C GLN A 262 6.09 2.03 -13.85
N GLY A 263 5.57 0.79 -13.89
CA GLY A 263 5.94 -0.13 -14.96
C GLY A 263 7.44 -0.38 -14.96
N THR A 264 8.13 -0.01 -16.04
CA THR A 264 9.60 -0.10 -16.16
C THR A 264 10.32 1.19 -15.76
N THR A 265 9.61 2.28 -15.52
CA THR A 265 10.20 3.59 -15.22
C THR A 265 10.52 3.70 -13.73
N VAL A 266 11.77 4.08 -13.41
CA VAL A 266 12.17 4.44 -12.06
C VAL A 266 11.67 5.85 -11.75
N MET A 267 10.87 5.96 -10.71
CA MET A 267 10.27 7.19 -10.23
C MET A 267 11.04 7.69 -9.02
N LEU A 268 11.60 8.90 -9.11
CA LEU A 268 12.41 9.51 -8.06
C LEU A 268 11.62 10.64 -7.37
N PRO A 269 11.65 10.75 -6.03
CA PRO A 269 11.02 11.87 -5.32
C PRO A 269 11.60 13.21 -5.78
N LEU A 270 10.73 14.17 -6.13
CA LEU A 270 11.13 15.51 -6.61
C LEU A 270 12.07 16.22 -5.63
N ARG A 271 11.81 16.09 -4.31
CA ARG A 271 12.67 16.65 -3.27
C ARG A 271 14.11 16.13 -3.37
N ASN A 272 14.29 14.86 -3.67
CA ASN A 272 15.64 14.30 -3.76
C ASN A 272 16.37 14.77 -5.01
N VAL A 273 15.67 15.16 -6.08
CA VAL A 273 16.31 15.80 -7.26
C VAL A 273 17.05 17.06 -6.84
N LEU A 274 16.43 17.92 -6.01
CA LEU A 274 17.08 19.10 -5.44
C LEU A 274 18.40 18.76 -4.74
N GLU A 275 18.35 17.74 -3.88
CA GLU A 275 19.47 17.35 -3.00
C GLU A 275 20.61 16.69 -3.79
N ILE A 276 20.28 15.82 -4.76
CA ILE A 276 21.29 15.04 -5.49
C ILE A 276 21.85 15.80 -6.69
N ALA A 277 20.98 16.48 -7.45
CA ALA A 277 21.34 17.18 -8.68
C ALA A 277 22.00 18.53 -8.40
N GLY A 278 21.72 19.14 -7.23
CA GLY A 278 22.22 20.47 -6.90
C GLY A 278 21.57 21.60 -7.71
N ILE A 279 20.40 21.35 -8.29
CA ILE A 279 19.61 22.32 -9.04
C ILE A 279 18.45 22.79 -8.16
N GLN A 280 18.11 24.08 -8.21
CA GLN A 280 16.87 24.57 -7.59
C GLN A 280 15.67 24.30 -8.50
N VAL A 281 14.73 23.52 -8.00
CA VAL A 281 13.45 23.23 -8.66
C VAL A 281 12.29 23.60 -7.73
N THR A 282 11.27 24.24 -8.29
CA THR A 282 10.06 24.63 -7.56
C THR A 282 8.87 23.84 -8.09
N TRP A 283 8.00 23.36 -7.20
CA TRP A 283 6.75 22.74 -7.59
C TRP A 283 5.62 23.78 -7.68
N ASP A 284 5.04 23.95 -8.86
CA ASP A 284 3.80 24.70 -9.07
C ASP A 284 2.62 23.73 -9.11
N SER A 285 1.91 23.65 -7.98
CA SER A 285 0.76 22.77 -7.80
C SER A 285 -0.47 23.20 -8.60
N LYS A 286 -0.57 24.46 -9.04
CA LYS A 286 -1.73 24.93 -9.83
C LYS A 286 -1.63 24.46 -11.27
N ASN A 287 -0.41 24.42 -11.81
CA ASN A 287 -0.15 24.06 -13.20
C ASN A 287 0.47 22.66 -13.36
N ASN A 288 0.59 21.90 -12.28
CA ASN A 288 1.28 20.61 -12.24
C ASN A 288 2.68 20.67 -12.87
N ALA A 289 3.44 21.72 -12.55
CA ALA A 289 4.69 22.04 -13.22
C ALA A 289 5.88 22.04 -12.27
N ILE A 290 7.00 21.48 -12.73
CA ILE A 290 8.31 21.68 -12.10
C ILE A 290 8.93 22.89 -12.78
N ILE A 291 9.16 23.96 -12.02
CA ILE A 291 9.77 25.20 -12.51
C ILE A 291 11.25 25.20 -12.15
N ILE A 292 12.08 25.48 -13.15
CA ILE A 292 13.53 25.45 -13.04
C ILE A 292 14.05 26.77 -13.58
N THR A 293 14.74 27.51 -12.72
CA THR A 293 15.34 28.80 -13.01
C THR A 293 16.82 28.69 -12.70
N ASN A 294 17.66 28.84 -13.73
CA ASN A 294 19.11 28.95 -13.57
C ASN A 294 19.52 30.38 -13.23
#